data_AF-A0A0B3AJN3-F1
#
_entry.id   AF-A0A0B3AJN3-F1
#
_cell.length_a   1.000
_cell.length_b   1.000
_cell.length_c   1.000
_cell.angle_alpha   90.00
_cell.angle_beta   90.00
_cell.angle_gamma   90.00
#
_symmetry.space_group_name_H-M   'P 1'
#
loop_
_entity.id
_entity.type
_entity.pdbx_description
1 polymer ?
#
loop_
_entity_poly.entity_id
_entity_poly.type
_entity_poly.pdbx_seq_one_letter_code
_entity_poly.pdbx_strand_id
1 'polypeptide(L)'
;MNTHFYAQIRMLDRDIQRGRLYLHTAGLPSYGDDPTKCAKKEWRKAAQFLQDHKKSFPWAIGILWAENHIPIVEFFAYSGIQTFQEWPGNPDVDYAQFRAGEFQDKAKGLTCEDGLIALGKEGQHRRGSQSLEKYLLEAPYFPSEFVKLHF
;
A
#
# COMPACT_ATOMS: atom_id res chain seq x y z
N MET A 1 -5.11 8.51 -24.43
CA MET A 1 -6.14 8.13 -23.44
C MET A 1 -5.39 7.46 -22.31
N ASN A 2 -5.15 8.19 -21.21
CA ASN A 2 -4.36 7.68 -20.09
C ASN A 2 -5.31 6.97 -19.14
N THR A 3 -5.43 5.65 -19.29
CA THR A 3 -6.12 4.80 -18.34
C THR A 3 -5.19 4.61 -17.14
N HIS A 4 -5.52 5.20 -15.98
CA HIS A 4 -4.79 5.02 -14.73
C HIS A 4 -5.37 3.84 -13.94
N PHE A 5 -5.00 2.63 -14.35
CA PHE A 5 -5.27 1.41 -13.60
C PHE A 5 -4.56 1.39 -12.23
N TYR A 6 -5.33 1.17 -11.16
CA TYR A 6 -4.77 0.63 -9.93
C TYR A 6 -5.34 -0.73 -9.68
N ALA A 7 -4.46 -1.71 -9.51
CA ALA A 7 -4.85 -2.98 -8.92
C ALA A 7 -4.82 -2.88 -7.40
N GLN A 8 -5.98 -3.08 -6.78
CA GLN A 8 -6.06 -3.24 -5.33
C GLN A 8 -5.87 -4.71 -4.96
N ILE A 9 -4.80 -4.99 -4.23
CA ILE A 9 -4.45 -6.30 -3.68
C ILE A 9 -4.67 -6.23 -2.18
N ARG A 10 -5.61 -7.04 -1.68
CA ARG A 10 -5.79 -7.20 -0.23
C ARG A 10 -4.84 -8.27 0.26
N MET A 11 -4.07 -7.96 1.29
CA MET A 11 -3.20 -8.92 1.93
C MET A 11 -3.57 -9.03 3.40
N LEU A 12 -4.21 -10.15 3.72
CA LEU A 12 -4.50 -10.59 5.07
C LEU A 12 -3.58 -11.77 5.35
N ASP A 13 -2.28 -11.49 5.45
CA ASP A 13 -1.31 -12.46 5.93
C ASP A 13 -1.18 -12.26 7.45
N ARG A 14 -1.30 -13.34 8.22
CA ARG A 14 -1.21 -13.27 9.69
C ARG A 14 0.24 -13.08 10.15
N ASP A 15 1.19 -13.49 9.32
CA ASP A 15 2.62 -13.52 9.64
C ASP A 15 3.37 -12.32 9.02
N ILE A 16 2.80 -11.73 7.96
CA ILE A 16 3.36 -10.60 7.22
C ILE A 16 2.31 -9.47 7.23
N GLN A 17 2.64 -8.31 7.81
CA GLN A 17 1.78 -7.13 8.00
C GLN A 17 0.46 -7.08 7.19
N ARG A 18 -0.67 -6.89 7.87
CA ARG A 18 -1.99 -6.76 7.21
C ARG A 18 -2.05 -5.45 6.44
N GLY A 19 -2.65 -5.47 5.25
CA GLY A 19 -2.73 -4.25 4.47
C GLY A 19 -3.49 -4.33 3.17
N ARG A 20 -3.52 -3.17 2.52
CA ARG A 20 -3.95 -3.02 1.13
C ARG A 20 -2.78 -2.56 0.31
N LEU A 21 -2.75 -3.01 -0.93
CA LEU A 21 -1.66 -2.75 -1.83
C LEU A 21 -2.24 -2.26 -3.16
N TYR A 22 -1.75 -1.14 -3.63
CA TYR A 22 -2.21 -0.45 -4.82
C TYR A 22 -1.10 -0.46 -5.85
N LEU A 23 -1.36 -0.95 -7.06
CA LEU A 23 -0.35 -0.97 -8.13
C LEU A 23 -0.74 -0.04 -9.26
N HIS A 24 0.01 1.05 -9.41
CA HIS A 24 -0.15 2.05 -10.46
C HIS A 24 0.24 1.52 -11.85
N THR A 25 -0.41 2.02 -12.91
CA THR A 25 -0.20 1.59 -14.30
C THR A 25 1.19 1.72 -14.82
N ALA A 26 1.86 2.83 -14.52
CA ALA A 26 3.24 3.03 -14.97
C ALA A 26 4.17 1.95 -14.41
N GLY A 27 3.77 1.28 -13.32
CA GLY A 27 4.45 0.11 -12.80
C GLY A 27 4.28 -1.13 -13.68
N LEU A 28 3.10 -1.36 -14.27
CA LEU A 28 2.72 -2.65 -14.87
C LEU A 28 3.78 -3.24 -15.83
N PRO A 29 4.34 -2.48 -16.79
CA PRO A 29 5.36 -3.04 -17.69
C PRO A 29 6.64 -3.48 -16.97
N SER A 30 6.95 -2.87 -15.82
CA SER A 30 8.14 -3.14 -15.02
C SER A 30 7.94 -4.32 -14.05
N TYR A 31 6.69 -4.67 -13.75
CA TYR A 31 6.35 -5.82 -12.91
C TYR A 31 6.13 -7.12 -13.73
N GLY A 32 6.30 -7.07 -15.06
CA GLY A 32 6.30 -8.22 -15.95
C GLY A 32 4.90 -8.80 -16.22
N ASP A 33 4.85 -10.06 -16.64
CA ASP A 33 3.63 -10.73 -17.12
C ASP A 33 2.60 -11.00 -16.00
N ASP A 34 3.03 -11.05 -14.74
CA ASP A 34 2.15 -11.16 -13.57
C ASP A 34 2.47 -10.04 -12.56
N PRO A 35 1.96 -8.82 -12.80
CA PRO A 35 2.24 -7.67 -11.96
C PRO A 35 1.79 -7.87 -10.51
N THR A 36 0.75 -8.69 -10.31
CA THR A 36 0.20 -9.01 -9.00
C THR A 36 1.15 -9.85 -8.17
N LYS A 37 1.66 -10.94 -8.75
CA LYS A 37 2.61 -11.82 -8.08
C LYS A 37 3.89 -11.08 -7.75
N CYS A 38 4.36 -10.24 -8.67
CA CYS A 38 5.53 -9.41 -8.45
C CYS A 38 5.28 -8.37 -7.34
N ALA A 39 4.12 -7.70 -7.34
CA ALA A 39 3.74 -6.76 -6.30
C ALA A 39 3.68 -7.40 -4.90
N LYS A 40 3.07 -8.59 -4.79
CA LYS A 40 3.05 -9.37 -3.55
C LYS A 40 4.46 -9.74 -3.08
N LYS A 41 5.36 -10.10 -4.01
CA LYS A 41 6.76 -10.42 -3.70
C LYS A 41 7.49 -9.21 -3.11
N GLU A 42 7.38 -8.04 -3.76
CA GLU A 42 8.07 -6.84 -3.29
C GLU A 42 7.50 -6.33 -1.96
N TRP A 43 6.18 -6.42 -1.75
CA TRP A 43 5.62 -6.15 -0.41
C TRP A 43 6.20 -7.07 0.66
N ARG A 44 6.28 -8.38 0.42
CA ARG A 44 6.80 -9.33 1.42
C ARG A 44 8.23 -9.00 1.83
N LYS A 45 9.09 -8.64 0.87
CA LYS A 45 10.47 -8.22 1.16
C LYS A 45 10.49 -6.98 2.04
N ALA A 46 9.70 -5.98 1.70
CA ALA A 46 9.64 -4.74 2.45
C ALA A 46 9.04 -4.93 3.85
N ALA A 47 7.98 -5.72 3.98
CA ALA A 47 7.38 -6.08 5.27
C ALA A 47 8.37 -6.88 6.14
N GLN A 48 9.14 -7.81 5.56
CA GLN A 48 10.20 -8.53 6.27
C GLN A 48 11.28 -7.58 6.77
N PHE A 49 11.75 -6.65 5.92
CA PHE A 49 12.72 -5.64 6.33
C PHE A 49 12.22 -4.83 7.53
N LEU A 50 10.96 -4.40 7.50
CA LEU A 50 10.37 -3.65 8.62
C LEU A 50 10.33 -4.49 9.90
N GLN A 51 9.94 -5.77 9.81
CA GLN A 51 9.95 -6.70 10.95
C GLN A 51 11.37 -6.90 11.53
N ASP A 52 12.37 -7.11 10.68
CA ASP A 52 13.77 -7.31 11.09
C ASP A 52 14.33 -6.09 11.84
N HIS A 53 13.83 -4.89 11.50
CA HIS A 53 14.19 -3.63 12.15
C HIS A 53 13.23 -3.25 13.29
N LYS A 54 12.44 -4.21 13.80
CA LYS A 54 11.47 -4.03 14.90
C LYS A 54 10.43 -2.94 14.64
N LYS A 55 10.14 -2.64 13.37
CA LYS A 55 9.04 -1.79 12.94
C LYS A 55 7.84 -2.69 12.61
N SER A 56 6.98 -2.90 13.61
CA SER A 56 5.72 -3.61 13.41
C SER A 56 4.60 -2.60 13.18
N PHE A 57 3.86 -2.77 12.09
CA PHE A 57 2.67 -1.99 11.80
C PHE A 57 1.47 -2.93 11.75
N PRO A 58 0.42 -2.70 12.55
CA PRO A 58 -0.79 -3.52 12.47
C PRO A 58 -1.45 -3.43 11.10
N TRP A 59 -1.36 -2.25 10.46
CA TRP A 59 -1.95 -1.98 9.16
C TRP A 59 -1.07 -1.08 8.31
N ALA A 60 -0.90 -1.44 7.04
CA ALA A 60 -0.21 -0.61 6.06
C ALA A 60 -0.94 -0.53 4.72
N ILE A 61 -0.76 0.58 4.04
CA ILE A 61 -1.16 0.80 2.66
C ILE A 61 0.11 0.82 1.81
N GLY A 62 0.20 -0.08 0.85
CA GLY A 62 1.31 -0.12 -0.09
C GLY A 62 0.93 0.52 -1.41
N ILE A 63 1.87 1.22 -2.02
CA ILE A 63 1.72 1.82 -3.34
C ILE A 63 2.91 1.36 -4.17
N LEU A 64 2.63 0.62 -5.23
CA LEU A 64 3.62 0.16 -6.19
C LEU A 64 3.54 0.97 -7.46
N TRP A 65 4.70 1.32 -7.96
CA TRP A 65 4.86 1.99 -9.23
C TRP A 65 6.26 1.70 -9.77
N ALA A 66 6.62 2.30 -10.89
CA ALA A 66 7.96 2.20 -11.40
C ALA A 66 8.43 3.52 -11.99
N GLU A 67 9.73 3.74 -11.89
CA GLU A 67 10.43 4.86 -12.51
C GLU A 67 11.58 4.27 -13.33
N ASN A 68 11.66 4.56 -14.63
CA ASN A 68 12.72 4.05 -15.51
C ASN A 68 12.90 2.52 -15.42
N HIS A 69 11.79 1.77 -15.40
CA HIS A 69 11.76 0.30 -15.22
C HIS A 69 12.20 -0.21 -13.85
N ILE A 70 12.47 0.67 -12.89
CA ILE A 70 12.84 0.29 -11.53
C ILE A 70 11.57 0.18 -10.69
N PRO A 71 11.25 -1.00 -10.14
CA PRO A 71 10.11 -1.17 -9.23
C PRO A 71 10.31 -0.35 -7.96
N ILE A 72 9.26 0.36 -7.56
CA ILE A 72 9.22 1.15 -6.33
C ILE A 72 8.02 0.68 -5.52
N VAL A 73 8.24 0.39 -4.24
CA VAL A 73 7.19 0.07 -3.27
C VAL A 73 7.26 1.07 -2.13
N GLU A 74 6.14 1.73 -1.90
CA GLU A 74 5.97 2.69 -0.82
C GLU A 74 5.01 2.13 0.19
N PHE A 75 5.36 2.21 1.46
CA PHE A 75 4.55 1.80 2.59
C PHE A 75 4.12 3.03 3.37
N PHE A 76 2.82 3.13 3.54
CA PHE A 76 2.16 4.09 4.41
C PHE A 76 1.57 3.30 5.56
N ALA A 77 2.29 3.28 6.67
CA ALA A 77 1.98 2.42 7.78
C ALA A 77 1.46 3.23 8.96
N TYR A 78 0.39 2.75 9.59
CA TYR A 78 -0.17 3.44 10.74
C TYR A 78 0.63 3.07 11.99
N SER A 79 1.28 4.06 12.59
CA SER A 79 2.09 3.91 13.79
C SER A 79 1.30 4.27 15.05
N GLY A 80 1.79 3.84 16.22
CA GLY A 80 1.14 4.10 17.50
C GLY A 80 -0.10 3.25 17.81
N ILE A 81 -0.47 2.32 16.91
CA ILE A 81 -1.56 1.37 17.11
C ILE A 81 -0.94 0.01 17.45
N GLN A 82 -1.38 -0.63 18.54
CA GLN A 82 -0.91 -1.98 18.90
C GLN A 82 -1.96 -3.04 18.59
N THR A 83 -3.24 -2.70 18.73
CA THR A 83 -4.36 -3.60 18.40
C THR A 83 -5.42 -2.90 17.55
N PHE A 84 -6.14 -3.67 16.75
CA PHE A 84 -7.26 -3.15 15.94
C PHE A 84 -8.46 -2.67 16.79
N GLN A 85 -8.53 -3.03 18.06
CA GLN A 85 -9.55 -2.50 18.98
C GLN A 85 -9.21 -1.08 19.47
N GLU A 86 -7.94 -0.67 19.35
CA GLU A 86 -7.38 0.60 19.81
C GLU A 86 -7.05 1.52 18.63
N TRP A 87 -7.95 1.75 17.69
CA TRP A 87 -7.77 2.84 16.72
C TRP A 87 -8.57 4.09 17.14
N PRO A 88 -8.19 4.80 18.22
CA PRO A 88 -8.84 6.05 18.60
C PRO A 88 -8.34 7.17 17.70
N GLY A 89 -9.26 8.01 17.22
CA GLY A 89 -8.91 9.27 16.56
C GLY A 89 -8.25 9.13 15.18
N ASN A 90 -7.25 9.98 14.93
CA ASN A 90 -6.54 10.12 13.66
C ASN A 90 -5.06 9.76 13.87
N PRO A 91 -4.63 8.53 13.57
CA PRO A 91 -3.26 8.07 13.83
C PRO A 91 -2.25 8.75 12.92
N ASP A 92 -1.00 8.73 13.36
CA ASP A 92 0.13 9.11 12.53
C ASP A 92 0.38 8.07 11.43
N VAL A 93 0.95 8.54 10.32
CA VAL A 93 1.30 7.71 9.17
C VAL A 93 2.81 7.77 8.99
N ASP A 94 3.46 6.64 9.21
CA ASP A 94 4.87 6.45 8.89
C ASP A 94 5.01 6.11 7.40
N TYR A 95 6.13 6.54 6.82
CA TYR A 95 6.47 6.29 5.43
C TYR A 95 7.77 5.49 5.31
N ALA A 96 7.77 4.50 4.43
CA ALA A 96 8.97 3.78 4.01
C ALA A 96 8.93 3.54 2.50
N GLN A 97 10.07 3.76 1.83
CA GLN A 97 10.21 3.50 0.40
C GLN A 97 11.24 2.39 0.17
N PHE A 98 10.94 1.53 -0.80
CA PHE A 98 11.82 0.49 -1.30
C PHE A 98 11.96 0.66 -2.79
N ARG A 99 13.20 0.68 -3.29
CA ARG A 99 13.52 0.80 -4.71
C ARG A 99 14.33 -0.42 -5.12
N ALA A 100 13.85 -1.16 -6.12
CA ALA A 100 14.41 -2.47 -6.50
C ALA A 100 14.56 -3.46 -5.31
N GLY A 101 13.70 -3.33 -4.28
CA GLY A 101 13.75 -4.15 -3.07
C GLY A 101 14.69 -3.63 -1.97
N GLU A 102 15.38 -2.51 -2.17
CA GLU A 102 16.27 -1.89 -1.19
C GLU A 102 15.59 -0.72 -0.48
N PHE A 103 15.67 -0.69 0.86
CA PHE A 103 15.13 0.40 1.68
C PHE A 103 15.84 1.73 1.38
N GLN A 104 15.05 2.80 1.23
CA GLN A 104 15.53 4.14 0.90
C GLN A 104 15.38 5.06 2.12
N ASP A 105 16.43 5.14 2.96
CA ASP A 105 16.44 5.98 4.17
C ASP A 105 16.31 7.48 3.89
N LYS A 106 16.64 7.91 2.66
CA LYS A 106 16.59 9.31 2.20
C LYS A 106 15.87 9.43 0.85
N ALA A 107 14.73 8.78 0.71
CA ALA A 107 13.87 8.93 -0.46
C ALA A 107 13.62 10.43 -0.76
N LYS A 108 13.81 10.84 -2.01
CA LYS A 108 13.48 12.19 -2.47
C LYS A 108 11.99 12.22 -2.82
N GLY A 109 11.20 12.99 -2.07
CA GLY A 109 9.75 13.03 -2.24
C GLY A 109 9.04 11.87 -1.54
N LEU A 110 7.72 12.00 -1.41
CA LEU A 110 6.91 11.14 -0.54
C LEU A 110 6.18 10.05 -1.33
N THR A 111 5.60 10.36 -2.49
CA THR A 111 5.00 9.37 -3.42
C THR A 111 4.64 10.06 -4.74
N CYS A 112 4.17 9.30 -5.72
CA CYS A 112 3.58 9.84 -6.94
C CYS A 112 2.21 10.49 -6.68
N GLU A 113 1.74 11.34 -7.61
CA GLU A 113 0.41 11.98 -7.53
C GLU A 113 -0.70 10.95 -7.31
N ASP A 114 -0.61 9.86 -8.05
CA ASP A 114 -1.53 8.75 -7.96
C ASP A 114 -1.49 8.06 -6.58
N GLY A 115 -0.33 8.03 -5.93
CA GLY A 115 -0.22 7.59 -4.55
C GLY A 115 -0.99 8.50 -3.59
N LEU A 116 -0.89 9.82 -3.76
CA LEU A 116 -1.64 10.79 -2.96
C LEU A 116 -3.16 10.64 -3.13
N ILE A 117 -3.63 10.39 -4.34
CA ILE A 117 -5.06 10.14 -4.62
C ILE A 117 -5.55 8.89 -3.88
N ALA A 118 -4.77 7.81 -3.91
CA ALA A 118 -5.11 6.57 -3.21
C ALA A 118 -5.19 6.78 -1.68
N LEU A 119 -4.22 7.50 -1.10
CA LEU A 119 -4.23 7.85 0.32
C LEU A 119 -5.40 8.74 0.71
N GLY A 120 -5.73 9.73 -0.13
CA GLY A 120 -6.90 10.60 0.08
C GLY A 120 -8.20 9.80 0.15
N LYS A 121 -8.39 8.85 -0.78
CA LYS A 121 -9.56 7.95 -0.80
C LYS A 121 -9.60 6.99 0.39
N GLU A 122 -8.45 6.45 0.80
CA GLU A 122 -8.31 5.66 2.03
C GLU A 122 -8.74 6.46 3.27
N GLY A 123 -8.27 7.70 3.39
CA GLY A 123 -8.66 8.59 4.50
C GLY A 123 -10.15 8.94 4.50
N GLN A 124 -10.74 9.17 3.32
CA GLN A 124 -12.19 9.38 3.19
C GLN A 124 -12.99 8.12 3.56
N HIS A 125 -12.59 6.95 3.03
CA HIS A 125 -13.23 5.67 3.35
C HIS A 125 -13.16 5.35 4.84
N ARG A 126 -11.98 5.53 5.45
CA ARG A 126 -11.79 5.38 6.90
C ARG A 126 -12.73 6.27 7.72
N ARG A 127 -12.94 7.52 7.31
CA ARG A 127 -13.88 8.45 7.98
C ARG A 127 -15.35 8.07 7.78
N GLY A 128 -15.68 7.45 6.64
CA GLY A 128 -17.04 6.98 6.35
C GLY A 128 -17.36 5.59 6.90
N SER A 129 -16.36 4.79 7.26
CA SER A 129 -16.56 3.46 7.84
C SER A 129 -17.07 3.53 9.28
N GLN A 130 -18.10 2.75 9.58
CA GLN A 130 -18.76 2.69 10.90
C GLN A 130 -17.89 2.07 11.99
N SER A 131 -16.94 1.23 11.60
CA SER A 131 -15.99 0.58 12.50
C SER A 131 -14.67 0.37 11.79
N LEU A 132 -13.62 0.16 12.58
CA LEU A 132 -12.33 -0.19 12.02
C LEU A 132 -12.38 -1.53 11.28
N GLU A 133 -13.05 -2.53 11.84
CA GLU A 133 -13.22 -3.82 11.18
C GLU A 133 -13.81 -3.66 9.78
N LYS A 134 -14.85 -2.83 9.64
CA LYS A 134 -15.44 -2.50 8.34
C LYS A 134 -14.41 -1.84 7.41
N TYR A 135 -13.63 -0.87 7.89
CA TYR A 135 -12.56 -0.25 7.11
C TYR A 135 -11.49 -1.23 6.62
N LEU A 136 -11.14 -2.24 7.43
CA LEU A 136 -10.12 -3.24 7.06
C LEU A 136 -10.66 -4.25 6.05
N LEU A 137 -11.92 -4.66 6.22
CA LEU A 137 -12.61 -5.64 5.38
C LEU A 137 -13.17 -5.03 4.09
N GLU A 138 -13.44 -3.74 4.06
CA GLU A 138 -13.95 -3.02 2.90
C GLU A 138 -12.88 -2.14 2.28
N ALA A 139 -12.99 -1.90 0.99
CA ALA A 139 -12.03 -1.13 0.23
C ALA A 139 -12.66 0.19 -0.17
N PRO A 140 -11.90 1.29 -0.25
CA PRO A 140 -12.40 2.49 -0.91
C PRO A 140 -12.81 2.14 -2.35
N TYR A 141 -13.90 2.77 -2.79
CA TYR A 141 -14.31 2.70 -4.18
C TYR A 141 -13.38 3.58 -5.03
N PHE A 142 -12.94 3.03 -6.17
CA PHE A 142 -12.29 3.78 -7.22
C PHE A 142 -13.15 3.66 -8.50
N PRO A 143 -13.58 4.78 -9.12
CA PRO A 143 -14.34 4.73 -10.37
C PRO A 143 -13.55 4.02 -11.48
N SER A 144 -14.27 3.55 -12.51
CA SER A 144 -13.92 2.51 -13.51
C SER A 144 -12.66 2.69 -14.36
N GLU A 145 -11.78 3.63 -14.04
CA GLU A 145 -10.42 3.69 -14.60
C GLU A 145 -9.44 2.76 -13.85
N PHE A 146 -9.90 2.14 -12.77
CA PHE A 146 -9.13 1.34 -11.83
C PHE A 146 -9.54 -0.14 -11.94
N VAL A 147 -8.63 -1.03 -12.35
CA VAL A 147 -8.95 -2.47 -12.40
C VAL A 147 -8.81 -3.06 -11.01
N LYS A 148 -9.95 -3.40 -10.41
CA LYS A 148 -9.99 -4.27 -9.25
C LYS A 148 -9.53 -5.66 -9.69
N LEU A 149 -8.33 -6.08 -9.29
CA LEU A 149 -7.93 -7.47 -9.46
C LEU A 149 -8.73 -8.29 -8.45
N HIS A 150 -9.60 -9.14 -8.96
CA HIS A 150 -10.35 -10.10 -8.16
C HIS A 150 -9.38 -11.20 -7.70
N PHE A 151 -9.37 -11.46 -6.39
CA PHE A 151 -8.68 -12.56 -5.72
C PHE A 151 -9.70 -13.60 -5.28
#